data_AF-A0AAE2URW5-F1
#
_entry.id   AF-A0AAE2URW5-F1
#
_cell.length_a   1.000
_cell.length_b   1.000
_cell.length_c   1.000
_cell.angle_alpha   90.00
_cell.angle_beta   90.00
_cell.angle_gamma   90.00
#
_symmetry.space_group_name_H-M   'P 1'
#
loop_
_entity.id
_entity.type
_entity.pdbx_description
1 polymer ?
#
loop_
_entity_poly.entity_id
_entity_poly.type
_entity_poly.pdbx_seq_one_letter_code
_entity_poly.pdbx_strand_id
1 'polypeptide(L)'
;MSESRPDMQYPKPEALDTLADDLRQRSEALNSRLLAGDGIEEDAALRAEIAEIAAGMIVFTARREGEASPVPALLAKPAPSADAPQPLLDRIRALAPDILND
;
A
#
# COMPACT_ATOMS: atom_id res chain seq x y z
N MET A 1 -38.83 -1.45 -4.62
CA MET A 1 -37.95 -0.37 -4.15
C MET A 1 -36.54 -0.86 -4.39
N SER A 2 -35.92 -0.44 -5.48
CA SER A 2 -34.53 -0.79 -5.77
C SER A 2 -33.67 0.23 -5.03
N GLU A 3 -33.05 -0.20 -3.93
CA GLU A 3 -32.06 0.60 -3.23
C GLU A 3 -30.84 0.75 -4.16
N SER A 4 -30.65 1.96 -4.69
CA SER A 4 -29.43 2.35 -5.36
C SER A 4 -28.28 2.17 -4.38
N ARG A 5 -27.46 1.13 -4.61
CA ARG A 5 -26.19 0.97 -3.93
C ARG A 5 -25.39 2.26 -4.16
N PRO A 6 -24.79 2.87 -3.13
CA PRO A 6 -23.95 4.05 -3.33
C PRO A 6 -22.86 3.67 -4.32
N ASP A 7 -22.64 4.52 -5.32
CA ASP A 7 -21.58 4.39 -6.31
C ASP A 7 -20.24 4.18 -5.61
N MET A 8 -19.86 2.91 -5.41
CA MET A 8 -18.52 2.52 -4.99
C MET A 8 -17.61 2.97 -6.13
N GLN A 9 -16.90 4.06 -5.88
CA GLN A 9 -16.02 4.69 -6.86
C GLN A 9 -14.83 3.75 -7.09
N TYR A 10 -15.00 2.77 -7.99
CA TYR A 10 -13.88 2.00 -8.51
C TYR A 10 -12.85 2.99 -9.05
N PRO A 11 -11.57 2.88 -8.65
CA PRO A 11 -10.56 3.78 -9.16
C PRO A 11 -10.55 3.63 -10.68
N LYS A 12 -10.62 4.77 -11.38
CA LYS A 12 -10.58 4.79 -12.84
C LYS A 12 -9.32 4.03 -13.28
N PRO A 13 -9.38 3.21 -14.35
CA PRO A 13 -8.24 2.42 -14.82
C PRO A 13 -6.96 3.25 -14.97
N GLU A 14 -7.09 4.47 -15.49
CA GLU A 14 -6.00 5.45 -15.65
C GLU A 14 -5.30 5.82 -14.33
N ALA A 15 -6.04 5.87 -13.22
CA ALA A 15 -5.47 6.14 -11.89
C ALA A 15 -4.70 4.94 -11.33
N LEU A 16 -5.12 3.71 -11.68
CA LEU A 16 -4.39 2.50 -11.31
C LEU A 16 -3.12 2.31 -12.13
N ASP A 17 -3.16 2.62 -13.42
CA ASP A 17 -1.98 2.56 -14.28
C ASP A 17 -0.93 3.58 -13.83
N THR A 18 -1.36 4.81 -13.51
CA THR A 18 -0.48 5.84 -12.95
C THR A 18 0.18 5.39 -11.63
N LEU A 19 -0.60 4.76 -10.73
CA LEU A 19 -0.08 4.21 -9.49
C LEU A 19 0.90 3.06 -9.74
N ALA A 20 0.61 2.19 -10.71
CA ALA A 20 1.50 1.09 -11.07
C ALA A 20 2.85 1.60 -11.60
N ASP A 21 2.84 2.64 -12.44
CA ASP A 21 4.07 3.22 -12.99
C ASP A 21 4.90 3.95 -11.94
N ASP A 22 4.27 4.70 -11.03
CA ASP A 22 4.96 5.31 -9.88
C ASP A 22 5.63 4.25 -8.99
N LEU A 23 4.92 3.17 -8.68
CA LEU A 23 5.47 2.07 -7.86
C LEU A 23 6.64 1.36 -8.55
N ARG A 24 6.57 1.17 -9.88
CA ARG A 24 7.69 0.61 -10.66
C ARG A 24 8.90 1.54 -10.62
N GLN A 25 8.71 2.82 -10.90
CA GLN A 25 9.79 3.80 -10.90
C GLN A 25 10.48 3.87 -9.52
N ARG A 26 9.71 3.88 -8.43
CA ARG A 26 10.25 3.85 -7.06
C ARG A 26 10.99 2.55 -6.77
N SER A 27 10.47 1.41 -7.22
CA SER A 27 11.15 0.12 -7.06
C SER A 27 12.48 0.07 -7.80
N GLU A 28 12.58 0.64 -9.00
CA GLU A 28 13.82 0.71 -9.78
C GLU A 28 14.86 1.63 -9.12
N ALA A 29 14.40 2.78 -8.61
CA ALA A 29 15.25 3.72 -7.87
C ALA A 29 15.78 3.08 -6.57
N LEU A 30 14.90 2.42 -5.80
CA LEU A 30 15.29 1.67 -4.61
C LEU A 30 16.32 0.58 -4.95
N ASN A 31 16.09 -0.20 -6.00
CA ASN A 31 17.03 -1.25 -6.40
C ASN A 31 18.41 -0.69 -6.77
N SER A 32 18.44 0.45 -7.48
CA SER A 32 19.69 1.14 -7.80
C SER A 32 20.43 1.60 -6.55
N ARG A 33 19.71 2.10 -5.54
CA ARG A 33 20.29 2.49 -4.24
C ARG A 33 20.78 1.29 -3.43
N LEU A 34 20.02 0.20 -3.40
CA LEU A 34 20.44 -1.06 -2.74
C LEU A 34 21.72 -1.63 -3.36
N LEU A 35 21.89 -1.50 -4.67
CA LEU A 35 23.10 -1.94 -5.37
C LEU A 35 24.29 -0.99 -5.18
N ALA A 36 24.02 0.30 -4.95
CA ALA A 36 25.06 1.33 -4.80
C ALA A 36 25.53 1.54 -3.35
N GLY A 37 24.72 1.12 -2.36
CA GLY A 37 24.94 1.44 -0.95
C GLY A 37 25.91 0.49 -0.23
N ASP A 38 26.86 1.07 0.50
CA ASP A 38 27.77 0.39 1.40
C ASP A 38 27.44 0.75 2.87
N GLY A 39 26.60 -0.04 3.54
CA GLY A 39 26.58 -0.10 5.02
C GLY A 39 25.33 0.38 5.77
N ILE A 40 25.46 0.36 7.10
CA ILE A 40 24.36 0.45 8.10
C ILE A 40 23.77 1.88 8.21
N GLU A 41 24.50 2.92 7.79
CA GLU A 41 24.06 4.32 7.95
C GLU A 41 22.79 4.67 7.16
N GLU A 42 22.50 3.98 6.05
CA GLU A 42 21.29 4.20 5.25
C GLU A 42 20.17 3.18 5.51
N ASP A 43 20.41 2.16 6.35
CA ASP A 43 19.52 1.02 6.54
C ASP A 43 18.11 1.45 7.00
N ALA A 44 18.02 2.40 7.93
CA ALA A 44 16.73 2.91 8.40
C ALA A 44 15.93 3.61 7.29
N ALA A 45 16.60 4.38 6.43
CA ALA A 45 15.96 5.06 5.31
C ALA A 45 15.52 4.07 4.23
N LEU A 46 16.35 3.05 3.94
CA LEU A 46 16.00 1.96 3.02
C LEU A 46 14.79 1.17 3.53
N ARG A 47 14.75 0.81 4.81
CA ARG A 47 13.58 0.14 5.41
C ARG A 47 12.31 0.99 5.31
N ALA A 48 12.42 2.31 5.47
CA ALA A 48 11.28 3.21 5.34
C ALA A 48 10.72 3.22 3.91
N GLU A 49 11.59 3.32 2.91
CA GLU A 49 11.21 3.30 1.50
C GLU A 49 10.62 1.96 1.06
N ILE A 50 11.19 0.84 1.52
CA ILE A 50 10.63 -0.50 1.31
C ILE A 50 9.19 -0.56 1.84
N ALA A 51 8.96 -0.04 3.05
CA ALA A 51 7.64 -0.05 3.65
C ALA A 51 6.65 0.87 2.94
N GLU A 52 7.09 1.99 2.37
CA GLU A 52 6.26 2.86 1.53
C GLU A 52 5.84 2.18 0.23
N ILE A 53 6.78 1.54 -0.47
CA ILE A 53 6.48 0.77 -1.68
C ILE A 53 5.53 -0.39 -1.36
N ALA A 54 5.77 -1.10 -0.26
CA ALA A 54 4.90 -2.20 0.17
C ALA A 54 3.47 -1.70 0.47
N ALA A 55 3.32 -0.57 1.16
CA ALA A 55 2.01 0.02 1.42
C ALA A 55 1.28 0.34 0.09
N GLY A 56 1.99 0.96 -0.86
CA GLY A 56 1.44 1.25 -2.17
C GLY A 56 1.04 0.01 -2.98
N MET A 57 1.85 -1.05 -2.94
CA MET A 57 1.52 -2.32 -3.58
C MET A 57 0.29 -3.00 -2.99
N ILE A 58 0.10 -2.91 -1.67
CA ILE A 58 -1.08 -3.45 -0.98
C ILE A 58 -2.33 -2.67 -1.41
N VAL A 59 -2.26 -1.34 -1.42
CA VAL A 59 -3.35 -0.47 -1.89
C VAL A 59 -3.69 -0.75 -3.36
N PHE A 60 -2.67 -0.84 -4.21
CA PHE A 60 -2.84 -1.19 -5.63
C PHE A 60 -3.53 -2.54 -5.79
N THR A 61 -3.11 -3.55 -5.03
CA THR A 61 -3.69 -4.89 -5.07
C THR A 61 -5.16 -4.87 -4.65
N ALA A 62 -5.48 -4.24 -3.51
CA ALA A 62 -6.86 -4.10 -3.03
C ALA A 62 -7.76 -3.45 -4.09
N ARG A 63 -7.28 -2.36 -4.68
CA ARG A 63 -8.02 -1.61 -5.70
C ARG A 63 -8.17 -2.35 -7.02
N ARG A 64 -7.15 -3.10 -7.44
CA ARG A 64 -7.19 -3.90 -8.67
C ARG A 64 -8.14 -5.08 -8.55
N GLU A 65 -8.20 -5.70 -7.37
CA GLU A 65 -9.07 -6.84 -7.08
C GLU A 65 -10.52 -6.43 -6.75
N GLY A 66 -10.73 -5.19 -6.28
CA GLY A 66 -12.05 -4.66 -5.95
C GLY A 66 -12.69 -5.40 -4.77
N GLU A 67 -14.03 -5.54 -4.79
CA GLU A 67 -14.81 -6.17 -3.71
C GLU A 67 -14.39 -7.62 -3.40
N ALA A 68 -13.77 -8.32 -4.35
CA ALA A 68 -13.30 -9.69 -4.15
C ALA A 68 -11.96 -9.75 -3.40
N SER A 69 -11.32 -8.61 -3.15
CA SER A 69 -10.01 -8.58 -2.47
C SER A 69 -10.15 -8.99 -1.01
N PRO A 70 -9.32 -9.93 -0.51
CA PRO A 70 -9.26 -10.23 0.92
C PRO A 70 -8.50 -9.15 1.71
N VAL A 71 -7.84 -8.20 1.04
CA VAL A 71 -6.94 -7.23 1.68
C VAL A 71 -7.63 -6.38 2.74
N PRO A 72 -8.80 -5.75 2.52
CA PRO A 72 -9.49 -4.96 3.55
C PRO A 72 -9.74 -5.77 4.83
N ALA A 73 -10.22 -7.00 4.70
CA ALA A 73 -10.49 -7.89 5.83
C ALA A 73 -9.21 -8.28 6.60
N LEU A 74 -8.11 -8.51 5.88
CA LEU A 74 -6.81 -8.80 6.50
C LEU A 74 -6.27 -7.60 7.30
N LEU A 75 -6.49 -6.37 6.81
CA LEU A 75 -6.03 -5.13 7.45
C LEU A 75 -6.90 -4.71 8.64
N ALA A 76 -8.17 -5.09 8.65
CA ALA A 76 -9.08 -4.86 9.78
C ALA A 76 -8.73 -5.73 11.01
N LYS A 77 -7.98 -6.82 10.83
CA LYS A 77 -7.57 -7.67 11.94
C LYS A 77 -6.51 -6.97 12.81
N PRO A 78 -6.67 -6.95 14.15
CA PRO A 78 -5.67 -6.34 15.02
C PRO A 78 -4.32 -7.03 14.84
N ALA A 79 -3.26 -6.22 14.70
CA ALA A 79 -1.90 -6.73 14.62
C ALA A 79 -1.56 -7.49 15.91
N PRO A 80 -1.02 -8.71 15.83
CA PRO A 80 -0.58 -9.43 17.01
C PRO A 80 0.68 -8.77 17.55
N SER A 81 0.54 -8.11 18.72
CA SER A 81 1.58 -7.58 19.62
C SER A 81 1.79 -6.05 19.56
N ALA A 82 1.73 -5.43 20.74
CA ALA A 82 1.96 -4.00 20.98
C ALA A 82 3.43 -3.56 20.80
N ASP A 83 4.36 -4.51 20.68
CA ASP A 83 5.80 -4.29 20.47
C ASP A 83 6.23 -4.39 19.00
N ALA A 84 5.33 -4.77 18.09
CA ALA A 84 5.64 -4.68 16.67
C ALA A 84 5.62 -3.20 16.29
N PRO A 85 6.71 -2.65 15.70
CA PRO A 85 6.61 -1.33 15.10
C PRO A 85 5.43 -1.42 14.13
N GLN A 86 4.50 -0.47 14.19
CA GLN A 86 3.31 -0.42 13.34
C GLN A 86 3.52 0.34 12.00
N PRO A 87 4.69 0.38 11.34
CA PRO A 87 4.96 1.43 10.37
C PRO A 87 4.38 1.10 8.99
N LEU A 88 3.89 -0.12 8.74
CA LEU A 88 3.29 -0.48 7.44
C LEU A 88 1.78 -0.22 7.42
N LEU A 89 1.04 -0.69 8.44
CA LEU A 89 -0.40 -0.47 8.53
C LEU A 89 -0.73 1.02 8.55
N ASP A 90 0.02 1.82 9.32
CA ASP A 90 -0.20 3.27 9.39
C ASP A 90 0.07 3.98 8.05
N ARG A 91 1.07 3.53 7.29
CA ARG A 91 1.31 4.03 5.93
C ARG A 91 0.16 3.68 4.99
N ILE A 92 -0.39 2.47 5.08
CA ILE A 92 -1.56 2.06 4.31
C ILE A 92 -2.77 2.96 4.68
N ARG A 93 -2.98 3.22 5.98
CA ARG A 93 -4.05 4.13 6.44
C ARG A 93 -3.90 5.54 5.88
N ALA A 94 -2.67 6.06 5.87
CA ALA A 94 -2.38 7.38 5.32
C ALA A 94 -2.59 7.46 3.81
N LEU A 95 -2.23 6.38 3.08
CA LEU A 95 -2.30 6.34 1.63
C LEU A 95 -3.71 6.10 1.08
N ALA A 96 -4.49 5.26 1.75
CA ALA A 96 -5.83 4.88 1.33
C ALA A 96 -6.70 4.62 2.58
N PRO A 97 -7.25 5.67 3.21
CA PRO A 97 -8.16 5.50 4.35
C PRO A 97 -9.47 4.80 3.96
N ASP A 98 -9.84 4.86 2.68
CA ASP A 98 -11.04 4.28 2.09
C ASP A 98 -11.05 2.74 2.14
N ILE A 99 -9.91 2.08 2.00
CA ILE A 99 -9.84 0.60 1.98
C ILE A 99 -9.91 -0.05 3.37
N LEU A 100 -9.96 0.75 4.43
CA LEU A 100 -9.99 0.30 5.83
C LEU A 100 -11.35 0.54 6.50
N ASN A 101 -12.19 1.36 5.89
CA ASN A 101 -13.54 1.66 6.35
C ASN A 101 -14.53 0.90 5.48
N ASP A 102 -15.01 -0.24 5.99
CA ASP A 102 -16.23 -0.90 5.54
C ASP A 102 -17.36 -0.57 6.53
#